data_AF-A0A6N0WQA5-F1
#
_entry.id   AF-A0A6N0WQA5-F1
#
_cell.length_a   1.000
_cell.length_b   1.000
_cell.length_c   1.000
_cell.angle_alpha   90.00
_cell.angle_beta   90.00
_cell.angle_gamma   90.00
#
_symmetry.space_group_name_H-M   'P 1'
#
loop_
_entity.id
_entity.type
_entity.pdbx_description
1 polymer ?
#
loop_
_entity_poly.entity_id
_entity_poly.type
_entity_poly.pdbx_seq_one_letter_code
_entity_poly.pdbx_strand_id
1 'polypeptide(L)'
;MTRLEQAQGKLQRLKRESEETHRLIRAEHDRIPFGQPNIIGRGDIYKKVNGYHDRAIKLLKEQEKQEKRVEMLEKVEDFKEKNELIKDVHVVGKSSYATVGAKTSVNNIDYFKNELKELEKANEKAKAYNKTKPAIKARTYGAAITKLKNKIATLEQMKEADENKVVSERTKELIESGAVTQWKKKPIFYFVKGLRKVALEIDENGEFFISNYYPACTDADKEFINKLLDPAAESTKKETFC
;
A
#
# COMPACT_ATOMS: atom_id res chain seq x y z
N MET A 1 17.35 -3.05 7.78
CA MET A 1 16.66 -4.30 7.42
C MET A 1 15.47 -3.96 6.52
N THR A 2 15.49 -4.41 5.27
CA THR A 2 14.43 -4.16 4.29
C THR A 2 13.21 -5.07 4.54
N ARG A 3 12.07 -4.73 3.93
CA ARG A 3 10.87 -5.58 4.02
C ARG A 3 11.07 -6.95 3.37
N LEU A 4 11.88 -7.01 2.31
CA LEU A 4 12.22 -8.25 1.62
C LEU A 4 13.08 -9.15 2.53
N GLU A 5 14.13 -8.60 3.14
CA GLU A 5 14.98 -9.32 4.08
C GLU A 5 14.18 -9.89 5.26
N GLN A 6 13.26 -9.11 5.83
CA GLN A 6 12.35 -9.58 6.88
C GLN A 6 11.48 -10.75 6.42
N ALA A 7 10.95 -10.68 5.20
CA ALA A 7 10.10 -11.72 4.63
C ALA A 7 10.89 -13.01 4.33
N GLN A 8 12.11 -12.87 3.81
CA GLN A 8 13.04 -13.98 3.57
C GLN A 8 13.47 -14.63 4.89
N GLY A 9 13.79 -13.84 5.92
CA GLY A 9 14.11 -14.33 7.26
C GLY A 9 12.95 -15.13 7.87
N LYS A 10 11.71 -14.65 7.75
CA LYS A 10 10.52 -15.41 8.18
C LYS A 10 10.37 -16.71 7.38
N LEU A 11 10.57 -16.69 6.07
CA LEU A 11 10.49 -17.89 5.24
C LEU A 11 11.51 -18.95 5.68
N GLN A 12 12.76 -18.54 5.93
CA GLN A 12 13.81 -19.43 6.41
C GLN A 12 13.48 -20.04 7.77
N ARG A 13 12.89 -19.25 8.68
CA ARG A 13 12.41 -19.77 9.97
C ARG A 13 11.33 -20.84 9.78
N LEU A 14 10.33 -20.58 8.94
CA LEU A 14 9.26 -21.55 8.65
C LEU A 14 9.80 -22.83 8.00
N LYS A 15 10.84 -22.73 7.14
CA LYS A 15 11.53 -23.90 6.56
C LYS A 15 12.16 -24.78 7.63
N ARG A 16 12.89 -24.18 8.57
CA ARG A 16 13.48 -24.91 9.70
C ARG A 16 12.42 -25.56 10.59
N GLU A 17 11.35 -24.85 10.94
CA GLU A 17 10.25 -25.39 11.76
C GLU A 17 9.55 -26.57 11.08
N SER A 18 9.39 -26.51 9.76
CA SER A 18 8.80 -27.60 8.96
C SER A 18 9.70 -28.83 8.94
N GLU A 19 11.01 -28.65 8.72
CA GLU A 19 11.98 -29.74 8.78
C GLU A 19 12.02 -30.41 10.15
N GLU A 20 12.01 -29.63 11.23
CA GLU A 20 11.96 -30.13 12.60
C GLU A 20 10.67 -30.92 12.84
N THR A 21 9.52 -30.38 12.42
CA THR A 21 8.23 -31.07 12.54
C THR A 21 8.24 -32.41 11.80
N HIS A 22 8.81 -32.48 10.60
CA HIS A 22 8.98 -33.74 9.86
C HIS A 22 9.94 -34.73 10.54
N ARG A 23 10.98 -34.25 11.22
CA ARG A 23 11.85 -35.13 12.04
C ARG A 23 11.09 -35.69 13.24
N LEU A 24 10.28 -34.86 13.92
CA LEU A 24 9.45 -35.30 15.05
C LEU A 24 8.40 -36.32 14.63
N ILE A 25 7.74 -36.13 13.48
CA ILE A 25 6.79 -37.10 12.92
C ILE A 25 7.45 -38.48 12.75
N ARG A 26 8.63 -38.52 12.12
CA ARG A 26 9.38 -39.77 11.92
C ARG A 26 9.77 -40.40 13.25
N ALA A 27 10.35 -39.62 14.16
CA ALA A 27 10.76 -40.11 15.47
C ALA A 27 9.60 -40.64 16.32
N GLU A 28 8.39 -40.05 16.24
CA GLU A 28 7.21 -40.60 16.92
C GLU A 28 6.67 -41.84 16.21
N HIS A 29 6.70 -41.90 14.87
CA HIS A 29 6.32 -43.09 14.13
C HIS A 29 7.21 -44.29 14.46
N ASP A 30 8.52 -44.10 14.56
CA ASP A 30 9.49 -45.16 14.88
C ASP A 30 9.25 -45.78 16.27
N ARG A 31 8.60 -45.04 17.18
CA ARG A 31 8.22 -45.55 18.52
C ARG A 31 6.96 -46.41 18.49
N ILE A 32 6.14 -46.33 17.43
CA ILE A 32 4.90 -47.08 17.30
C ILE A 32 5.19 -48.36 16.51
N PRO A 33 5.05 -49.55 17.10
CA PRO A 33 5.23 -50.80 16.36
C PRO A 33 4.25 -50.90 15.17
N PHE A 34 4.74 -51.37 14.03
CA PHE A 34 3.96 -51.41 12.79
C PHE A 34 2.65 -52.19 12.95
N GLY A 35 1.54 -51.62 12.44
CA GLY A 35 0.23 -52.26 12.35
C GLY A 35 -0.56 -52.38 13.66
N GLN A 36 -0.11 -51.75 14.76
CA GLN A 36 -0.85 -51.74 16.02
C GLN A 36 -2.12 -50.88 15.92
N PRO A 37 -3.32 -51.44 16.12
CA PRO A 37 -4.54 -50.65 16.16
C PRO A 37 -4.63 -49.85 17.47
N ASN A 38 -5.42 -48.77 17.45
CA ASN A 38 -5.76 -48.07 18.68
C ASN A 38 -6.75 -48.91 19.52
N ILE A 39 -6.42 -49.12 20.80
CA ILE A 39 -7.20 -50.00 21.69
C ILE A 39 -8.26 -49.18 22.43
N ILE A 40 -9.53 -49.60 22.33
CA ILE A 40 -10.66 -48.97 23.01
C ILE A 40 -10.42 -49.00 24.54
N GLY A 41 -10.54 -47.84 25.20
CA GLY A 41 -10.32 -47.68 26.64
C GLY A 41 -8.90 -47.25 27.05
N ARG A 42 -7.95 -47.16 26.10
CA ARG A 42 -6.62 -46.55 26.31
C ARG A 42 -6.51 -45.23 25.55
N GLY A 43 -5.50 -44.43 25.92
CA GLY A 43 -5.18 -43.20 25.19
C GLY A 43 -4.70 -43.51 23.76
N ASP A 44 -5.12 -42.69 22.80
CA ASP A 44 -4.77 -42.85 21.40
C ASP A 44 -3.25 -42.71 21.16
N ILE A 45 -2.63 -43.80 20.72
CA ILE A 45 -1.19 -43.90 20.42
C ILE A 45 -0.78 -42.99 19.25
N TYR A 46 -1.70 -42.68 18.34
CA TYR A 46 -1.45 -41.83 17.17
C TYR A 46 -1.71 -40.35 17.45
N LYS A 47 -2.26 -39.99 18.61
CA LYS A 47 -2.65 -38.60 18.93
C LYS A 47 -1.52 -37.59 18.72
N LYS A 48 -0.29 -37.93 19.14
CA LYS A 48 0.89 -37.06 18.98
C LYS A 48 1.29 -36.92 17.51
N VAL A 49 1.35 -38.03 16.79
CA VAL A 49 1.70 -38.09 15.37
C VAL A 49 0.70 -37.28 14.54
N ASN A 50 -0.60 -37.49 14.77
CA ASN A 50 -1.67 -36.73 14.13
C ASN A 50 -1.56 -35.22 14.42
N GLY A 51 -1.27 -34.84 15.67
CA GLY A 51 -1.05 -33.44 16.03
C GLY A 51 0.15 -32.82 15.29
N TYR A 52 1.23 -33.57 15.10
CA TYR A 52 2.37 -33.10 14.29
C TYR A 52 2.03 -33.03 12.79
N HIS A 53 1.24 -33.95 12.24
CA HIS A 53 0.75 -33.85 10.86
C HIS A 53 -0.13 -32.61 10.66
N ASP A 54 -1.05 -32.34 11.58
CA ASP A 54 -1.87 -31.12 11.53
C ASP A 54 -1.01 -29.85 11.56
N ARG A 55 0.04 -29.86 12.40
CA ARG A 55 1.02 -28.77 12.44
C ARG A 55 1.78 -28.65 11.12
N ALA A 56 2.25 -29.76 10.54
CA ALA A 56 2.96 -29.78 9.26
C ALA A 56 2.09 -29.22 8.12
N ILE A 57 0.80 -29.58 8.05
CA ILE A 57 -0.14 -29.04 7.07
C ILE A 57 -0.32 -27.53 7.24
N LYS A 58 -0.44 -27.05 8.49
CA LYS A 58 -0.54 -25.61 8.77
C LYS A 58 0.73 -24.86 8.36
N LEU A 59 1.90 -25.41 8.71
CA LEU A 59 3.20 -24.85 8.35
C LEU A 59 3.38 -24.79 6.83
N LEU A 60 3.01 -25.84 6.09
CA LEU A 60 3.07 -25.87 4.63
C LEU A 60 2.23 -24.74 4.00
N LYS A 61 0.99 -24.54 4.48
CA LYS A 61 0.13 -23.43 4.03
C LYS A 61 0.71 -22.06 4.37
N GLU A 62 1.39 -21.93 5.51
CA GLU A 62 2.04 -20.67 5.88
C GLU A 62 3.30 -20.41 5.03
N GLN A 63 4.10 -21.45 4.76
CA GLN A 63 5.25 -21.38 3.87
C GLN A 63 4.83 -20.91 2.47
N GLU A 64 3.80 -21.53 1.87
CA GLU A 64 3.33 -21.15 0.53
C GLU A 64 2.88 -19.67 0.47
N LYS A 65 2.15 -19.20 1.49
CA LYS A 65 1.75 -17.79 1.61
C LYS A 65 2.97 -16.86 1.74
N GLN A 66 3.97 -17.29 2.49
CA GLN A 66 5.19 -16.52 2.72
C GLN A 66 6.07 -16.48 1.47
N GLU A 67 6.18 -17.58 0.73
CA GLU A 67 6.89 -17.65 -0.56
C GLU A 67 6.27 -16.69 -1.58
N LYS A 68 4.94 -16.72 -1.73
CA LYS A 68 4.22 -15.74 -2.57
C LYS A 68 4.49 -14.30 -2.12
N ARG A 69 4.58 -14.06 -0.81
CA ARG A 69 4.89 -12.72 -0.28
C ARG A 69 6.31 -12.28 -0.64
N VAL A 70 7.29 -13.18 -0.54
CA VAL A 70 8.69 -12.92 -0.92
C VAL A 70 8.78 -12.64 -2.41
N GLU A 71 8.22 -13.51 -3.26
CA GLU A 71 8.19 -13.35 -4.72
C GLU A 71 7.61 -11.98 -5.13
N MET A 72 6.52 -11.55 -4.47
CA MET A 72 5.92 -10.25 -4.74
C MET A 72 6.77 -9.06 -4.29
N LEU A 73 7.57 -9.21 -3.24
CA LEU A 73 8.50 -8.17 -2.78
C LEU A 73 9.72 -8.10 -3.70
N GLU A 74 10.22 -9.24 -4.18
CA GLU A 74 11.30 -9.30 -5.17
C GLU A 74 10.91 -8.56 -6.44
N LYS A 75 9.72 -8.85 -7.01
CA LYS A 75 9.18 -8.10 -8.16
C LYS A 75 9.11 -6.59 -7.94
N VAL A 76 8.83 -6.17 -6.71
CA VAL A 76 8.75 -4.75 -6.35
C VAL A 76 10.13 -4.11 -6.34
N GLU A 77 11.14 -4.79 -5.79
CA GLU A 77 12.52 -4.30 -5.81
C GLU A 77 13.08 -4.32 -7.23
N ASP A 78 12.90 -5.40 -8.00
CA ASP A 78 13.29 -5.49 -9.41
C ASP A 78 12.71 -4.34 -10.25
N PHE A 79 11.45 -3.97 -9.98
CA PHE A 79 10.79 -2.88 -10.69
C PHE A 79 11.39 -1.51 -10.34
N LYS A 80 11.86 -1.31 -9.10
CA LYS A 80 12.56 -0.09 -8.70
C LYS A 80 13.96 -0.03 -9.28
N GLU A 81 14.69 -1.15 -9.28
CA GLU A 81 16.03 -1.24 -9.86
C GLU A 81 16.02 -0.91 -11.35
N LYS A 82 15.02 -1.40 -12.10
CA LYS A 82 14.84 -1.09 -13.52
C LYS A 82 14.42 0.36 -13.79
N ASN A 83 13.88 1.05 -12.78
CA ASN A 83 13.32 2.39 -12.93
C ASN A 83 13.85 3.29 -11.80
N GLU A 84 15.09 3.76 -11.90
CA GLU A 84 15.75 4.54 -10.85
C GLU A 84 14.95 5.79 -10.38
N LEU A 85 14.16 6.38 -11.28
CA LEU A 85 13.33 7.56 -10.97
C LEU A 85 12.07 7.24 -10.15
N ILE A 86 11.73 5.96 -9.99
CA ILE A 86 10.50 5.56 -9.32
C ILE A 86 10.68 5.50 -7.80
N LYS A 87 9.80 6.18 -7.08
CA LYS A 87 9.80 6.18 -5.60
C LYS A 87 8.61 5.40 -5.07
N ASP A 88 7.42 5.76 -5.54
CA ASP A 88 6.17 5.20 -5.06
C ASP A 88 5.61 4.13 -6.02
N VAL A 89 5.56 2.89 -5.55
CA VAL A 89 5.05 1.75 -6.34
C VAL A 89 3.79 1.17 -5.71
N HIS A 90 3.02 0.44 -6.51
CA HIS A 90 1.91 -0.38 -6.05
C HIS A 90 1.87 -1.69 -6.81
N VAL A 91 1.29 -2.70 -6.17
CA VAL A 91 1.07 -4.02 -6.76
C VAL A 91 -0.39 -4.11 -7.18
N VAL A 92 -0.63 -4.52 -8.42
CA VAL A 92 -1.95 -4.75 -9.00
C VAL A 92 -2.14 -6.25 -9.18
N GLY A 93 -3.05 -6.85 -8.41
CA GLY A 93 -3.33 -8.29 -8.42
C GLY A 93 -3.09 -8.96 -7.08
N LYS A 94 -3.48 -10.24 -6.95
CA LYS A 94 -3.43 -11.02 -5.69
C LYS A 94 -2.54 -12.26 -5.77
N SER A 95 -1.84 -12.48 -6.88
CA SER A 95 -1.09 -13.72 -7.17
C SER A 95 0.26 -13.43 -7.80
N SER A 96 1.00 -14.48 -8.18
CA SER A 96 2.23 -14.40 -8.97
C SER A 96 2.04 -13.65 -10.31
N TYR A 97 0.83 -13.56 -10.84
CA TYR A 97 0.51 -12.75 -12.03
C TYR A 97 0.34 -11.26 -11.74
N ALA A 98 0.50 -10.83 -10.48
CA ALA A 98 0.38 -9.44 -10.13
C ALA A 98 1.48 -8.61 -10.79
N THR A 99 1.09 -7.45 -11.29
CA THR A 99 1.98 -6.50 -11.96
C THR A 99 2.36 -5.40 -10.98
N VAL A 100 3.61 -4.97 -11.01
CA VAL A 100 4.07 -3.79 -10.25
C VAL A 100 3.98 -2.57 -11.15
N GLY A 101 3.40 -1.48 -10.64
CA GLY A 101 3.22 -0.25 -11.38
C GLY A 101 3.52 1.00 -10.56
N ALA A 102 3.82 2.10 -11.26
CA ALA A 102 4.01 3.40 -10.64
C ALA A 102 2.70 3.92 -10.03
N LYS A 103 2.75 4.31 -8.75
CA LYS A 103 1.61 4.96 -8.11
C LYS A 103 1.52 6.40 -8.59
N THR A 104 0.29 6.92 -8.69
CA THR A 104 0.07 8.34 -9.02
C THR A 104 0.39 9.17 -7.78
N SER A 105 1.61 9.68 -7.71
CA SER A 105 2.21 10.36 -6.56
C SER A 105 3.07 11.52 -7.06
N VAL A 106 3.10 12.62 -6.30
CA VAL A 106 3.97 13.78 -6.58
C VAL A 106 5.45 13.36 -6.63
N ASN A 107 5.83 12.38 -5.81
CA ASN A 107 7.19 11.85 -5.78
C ASN A 107 7.65 11.19 -7.10
N ASN A 108 6.70 10.80 -7.96
CA ASN A 108 6.98 10.12 -9.23
C ASN A 108 6.83 11.05 -10.45
N ILE A 109 6.76 12.38 -10.27
CA ILE A 109 6.61 13.32 -11.40
C ILE A 109 7.74 13.12 -12.44
N ASP A 110 9.00 13.02 -11.98
CA ASP A 110 10.15 12.87 -12.89
C ASP A 110 10.09 11.57 -13.69
N TYR A 111 9.66 10.48 -13.03
CA TYR A 111 9.41 9.21 -13.69
C TYR A 111 8.36 9.36 -14.80
N PHE A 112 7.23 10.00 -14.52
CA PHE A 112 6.17 10.21 -15.52
C PHE A 112 6.60 11.13 -16.66
N LYS A 113 7.43 12.15 -16.39
CA LYS A 113 8.02 13.02 -17.43
C LYS A 113 8.94 12.24 -18.37
N ASN A 114 9.78 11.37 -17.81
CA ASN A 114 10.64 10.51 -18.62
C ASN A 114 9.81 9.50 -19.43
N GLU A 115 8.81 8.88 -18.81
CA GLU A 115 7.88 7.96 -19.50
C GLU A 115 7.14 8.66 -20.64
N LEU A 116 6.72 9.91 -20.44
CA LEU A 116 6.07 10.72 -21.47
C LEU A 116 6.99 10.95 -22.67
N LYS A 117 8.26 11.30 -22.43
CA LYS A 117 9.26 11.53 -23.48
C LYS A 117 9.49 10.28 -24.33
N GLU A 118 9.62 9.12 -23.70
CA GLU A 118 9.79 7.85 -24.42
C GLU A 118 8.54 7.45 -25.19
N LEU A 119 7.36 7.69 -24.61
CA LEU A 119 6.08 7.40 -25.26
C LEU A 119 5.82 8.31 -26.48
N GLU A 120 6.21 9.58 -26.41
CA GLU A 120 6.16 10.52 -27.54
C GLU A 120 7.09 10.07 -28.68
N LYS A 121 8.35 9.71 -28.38
CA LYS A 121 9.28 9.16 -29.37
C LYS A 121 8.72 7.89 -30.02
N ALA A 122 8.16 6.97 -29.23
CA ALA A 122 7.56 5.74 -29.73
C ALA A 122 6.34 6.01 -30.63
N ASN A 123 5.53 7.00 -30.27
CA ASN A 123 4.36 7.42 -31.05
C ASN A 123 4.76 8.03 -32.39
N GLU A 124 5.79 8.88 -32.42
CA GLU A 124 6.29 9.46 -33.68
C GLU A 124 6.89 8.38 -34.59
N LYS A 125 7.64 7.41 -34.05
CA LYS A 125 8.08 6.23 -34.80
C LYS A 125 6.91 5.42 -35.36
N ALA A 126 5.87 5.18 -34.56
CA ALA A 126 4.67 4.46 -35.00
C ALA A 126 3.91 5.20 -36.10
N LYS A 127 3.78 6.53 -36.00
CA LYS A 127 3.18 7.37 -37.04
C LYS A 127 4.00 7.35 -38.33
N ALA A 128 5.33 7.47 -38.23
CA ALA A 128 6.22 7.42 -39.38
C ALA A 128 6.11 6.07 -40.11
N TYR A 129 6.09 4.96 -39.37
CA TYR A 129 5.83 3.64 -39.93
C TYR A 129 4.44 3.55 -40.58
N ASN A 130 3.39 4.04 -39.93
CA ASN A 130 2.05 4.03 -40.51
C ASN A 130 1.93 4.88 -41.78
N LYS A 131 2.76 5.93 -41.92
CA LYS A 131 2.82 6.78 -43.11
C LYS A 131 3.32 6.01 -44.34
N THR A 132 4.11 4.94 -44.18
CA THR A 132 4.55 4.08 -45.29
C THR A 132 3.45 3.14 -45.80
N LYS A 133 2.23 3.22 -45.23
CA LYS A 133 1.06 2.38 -45.55
C LYS A 133 1.38 0.86 -45.52
N PRO A 134 1.98 0.35 -44.42
CA PRO A 134 2.25 -1.07 -44.27
C PRO A 134 0.94 -1.85 -44.19
N ALA A 135 0.98 -3.14 -44.54
CA ALA A 135 -0.17 -4.04 -44.46
C ALA A 135 -0.74 -4.13 -43.02
N ILE A 136 0.14 -4.08 -42.02
CA ILE A 136 -0.22 -4.06 -40.59
C ILE A 136 0.23 -2.72 -40.00
N LYS A 137 -0.71 -1.95 -39.46
CA LYS A 137 -0.41 -0.66 -38.83
C LYS A 137 0.20 -0.86 -37.43
N ALA A 138 1.21 -0.06 -37.10
CA ALA A 138 1.71 0.06 -35.74
C ALA A 138 0.70 0.79 -34.85
N ARG A 139 0.64 0.40 -33.58
CA ARG A 139 -0.18 1.05 -32.56
C ARG A 139 0.33 2.46 -32.27
N THR A 140 -0.55 3.45 -32.32
CA THR A 140 -0.26 4.82 -31.88
C THR A 140 -0.64 5.00 -30.41
N TYR A 141 0.01 5.96 -29.75
CA TYR A 141 -0.09 6.19 -28.32
C TYR A 141 -0.72 7.54 -27.95
N GLY A 142 -1.40 8.21 -28.89
CA GLY A 142 -1.96 9.56 -28.68
C GLY A 142 -2.82 9.69 -27.41
N ALA A 143 -3.79 8.80 -27.21
CA ALA A 143 -4.65 8.83 -26.01
C ALA A 143 -3.86 8.58 -24.71
N ALA A 144 -2.85 7.71 -24.76
CA ALA A 144 -1.99 7.41 -23.61
C ALA A 144 -1.10 8.62 -23.24
N ILE A 145 -0.55 9.31 -24.25
CA ILE A 145 0.21 10.56 -24.09
C ILE A 145 -0.66 11.63 -23.44
N THR A 146 -1.87 11.88 -23.94
CA THR A 146 -2.78 12.87 -23.34
C THR A 146 -3.12 12.54 -21.89
N LYS A 147 -3.42 11.27 -21.60
CA LYS A 147 -3.70 10.81 -20.24
C LYS A 147 -2.51 11.03 -19.30
N LEU A 148 -1.29 10.79 -19.79
CA LEU A 148 -0.07 10.98 -19.01
C LEU A 148 0.24 12.47 -18.80
N LYS A 149 0.05 13.32 -19.81
CA LYS A 149 0.15 14.79 -19.69
C LYS A 149 -0.80 15.34 -18.63
N ASN A 150 -2.07 14.95 -18.69
CA ASN A 150 -3.06 15.39 -17.69
C ASN A 150 -2.66 14.93 -16.29
N LYS A 151 -2.17 13.70 -16.14
CA LYS A 151 -1.68 13.19 -14.86
C LYS A 151 -0.51 14.02 -14.31
N ILE A 152 0.48 14.33 -15.16
CA ILE A 152 1.63 15.15 -14.77
C ILE A 152 1.16 16.54 -14.34
N ALA A 153 0.33 17.20 -15.15
CA ALA A 153 -0.21 18.51 -14.84
C ALA A 153 -0.94 18.54 -13.48
N THR A 154 -1.82 17.57 -13.20
CA THR A 154 -2.50 17.47 -11.90
C THR A 154 -1.51 17.27 -10.74
N LEU A 155 -0.44 16.50 -10.94
CA LEU A 155 0.56 16.28 -9.88
C LEU A 155 1.45 17.50 -9.66
N GLU A 156 1.79 18.24 -10.71
CA GLU A 156 2.53 19.49 -10.63
C GLU A 156 1.70 20.57 -9.93
N GLN A 157 0.42 20.70 -10.27
CA GLN A 157 -0.51 21.59 -9.57
C GLN A 157 -0.60 21.26 -8.08
N MET A 158 -0.68 19.97 -7.72
CA MET A 158 -0.67 19.55 -6.31
C MET A 158 0.64 19.88 -5.60
N LYS A 159 1.77 19.86 -6.31
CA LYS A 159 3.08 20.19 -5.76
C LYS A 159 3.20 21.71 -5.54
N GLU A 160 2.84 22.49 -6.56
CA GLU A 160 2.87 23.95 -6.53
C GLU A 160 1.94 24.51 -5.44
N ALA A 161 0.73 23.95 -5.31
CA ALA A 161 -0.21 24.31 -4.24
C ALA A 161 0.36 24.04 -2.84
N ASP A 162 1.19 23.01 -2.68
CA ASP A 162 1.85 22.72 -1.40
C ASP A 162 3.04 23.65 -1.11
N GLU A 163 3.80 24.00 -2.15
CA GLU A 163 4.95 24.91 -2.04
C GLU A 163 4.52 26.37 -1.79
N ASN A 164 3.43 26.82 -2.42
CA ASN A 164 2.94 28.19 -2.35
C ASN A 164 1.81 28.41 -1.32
N LYS A 165 1.51 27.43 -0.46
CA LYS A 165 0.41 27.56 0.51
C LYS A 165 0.66 28.68 1.51
N VAL A 166 -0.37 29.46 1.76
CA VAL A 166 -0.45 30.33 2.93
C VAL A 166 -0.93 29.46 4.09
N VAL A 167 -0.32 29.58 5.27
CA VAL A 167 -0.69 28.78 6.45
C VAL A 167 -0.94 29.73 7.60
N SER A 168 -2.16 29.73 8.12
CA SER A 168 -2.52 30.52 9.30
C SER A 168 -1.79 29.97 10.54
N GLU A 169 -1.66 30.80 11.59
CA GLU A 169 -1.01 30.38 12.84
C GLU A 169 -1.68 29.14 13.43
N ARG A 170 -3.03 29.13 13.43
CA ARG A 170 -3.81 28.00 13.91
C ARG A 170 -3.54 26.72 13.15
N THR A 171 -3.45 26.79 11.82
CA THR A 171 -3.14 25.65 10.96
C THR A 171 -1.72 25.12 11.25
N LYS A 172 -0.75 26.00 11.50
CA LYS A 172 0.60 25.60 11.93
C LYS A 172 0.59 24.88 13.27
N GLU A 173 -0.13 25.40 14.28
CA GLU A 173 -0.27 24.74 15.59
C GLU A 173 -0.86 23.33 15.47
N LEU A 174 -1.86 23.13 14.61
CA LEU A 174 -2.48 21.82 14.38
C LEU A 174 -1.52 20.83 13.71
N ILE A 175 -0.64 21.31 12.83
CA ILE A 175 0.40 20.50 12.21
C ILE A 175 1.50 20.15 13.23
N GLU A 176 1.98 21.13 14.01
CA GLU A 176 3.05 20.96 14.99
C GLU A 176 2.64 20.09 16.18
N SER A 177 1.39 20.25 16.65
CA SER A 177 0.80 19.38 17.68
C SER A 177 0.62 17.93 17.22
N GLY A 178 0.74 17.66 15.92
CA GLY A 178 0.53 16.34 15.33
C GLY A 178 -0.93 15.89 15.34
N ALA A 179 -1.88 16.83 15.48
CA ALA A 179 -3.31 16.57 15.35
C ALA A 179 -3.66 16.16 13.91
N VAL A 180 -2.92 16.68 12.93
CA VAL A 180 -3.03 16.32 11.52
C VAL A 180 -1.71 15.76 10.98
N THR A 181 -1.78 14.93 9.93
CA THR A 181 -0.61 14.36 9.26
C THR A 181 -0.74 14.55 7.75
N GLN A 182 0.22 15.25 7.15
CA GLN A 182 0.23 15.52 5.72
C GLN A 182 0.47 14.25 4.89
N TRP A 183 -0.28 14.10 3.80
CA TRP A 183 -0.14 12.95 2.92
C TRP A 183 1.03 13.11 1.94
N LYS A 184 2.14 12.41 2.21
CA LYS A 184 3.38 12.43 1.39
C LYS A 184 3.22 12.18 -0.11
N LYS A 185 2.11 11.59 -0.57
CA LYS A 185 1.89 11.28 -2.01
C LYS A 185 1.06 12.34 -2.73
N LYS A 186 0.21 13.04 -1.98
CA LYS A 186 -0.72 14.07 -2.43
C LYS A 186 -0.78 15.12 -1.31
N PRO A 187 0.21 16.04 -1.27
CA PRO A 187 0.48 16.88 -0.11
C PRO A 187 -0.63 17.89 0.22
N ILE A 188 -1.60 18.07 -0.69
CA ILE A 188 -2.81 18.85 -0.47
C ILE A 188 -3.70 18.31 0.68
N PHE A 189 -3.62 17.01 1.01
CA PHE A 189 -4.48 16.40 2.02
C PHE A 189 -3.78 16.23 3.36
N TYR A 190 -4.45 16.64 4.43
CA TYR A 190 -4.01 16.50 5.81
C TYR A 190 -4.96 15.57 6.57
N PHE A 191 -4.51 14.37 6.92
CA PHE A 191 -5.37 13.41 7.61
C PHE A 191 -5.41 13.70 9.11
N VAL A 192 -6.63 13.72 9.67
CA VAL A 192 -6.84 13.93 11.11
C VAL A 192 -6.46 12.66 11.88
N LYS A 193 -5.63 12.80 12.91
CA LYS A 193 -5.21 11.69 13.77
C LYS A 193 -6.40 11.20 14.60
N GLY A 194 -6.61 9.88 14.63
CA GLY A 194 -7.71 9.25 15.35
C GLY A 194 -8.97 9.02 14.51
N LEU A 195 -9.12 9.73 13.38
CA LEU A 195 -10.22 9.53 12.44
C LEU A 195 -9.82 8.66 11.25
N ARG A 196 -10.76 7.87 10.75
CA ARG A 196 -10.52 6.95 9.62
C ARG A 196 -10.88 7.64 8.30
N LYS A 197 -9.86 7.90 7.46
CA LYS A 197 -10.01 8.46 6.11
C LYS A 197 -10.71 9.83 6.06
N VAL A 198 -10.52 10.65 7.08
CA VAL A 198 -10.97 12.04 7.10
C VAL A 198 -9.77 12.94 6.85
N ALA A 199 -9.88 13.83 5.87
CA ALA A 199 -8.81 14.78 5.55
C ALA A 199 -9.31 16.23 5.51
N LEU A 200 -8.40 17.13 5.81
CA LEU A 200 -8.55 18.57 5.69
C LEU A 200 -7.68 19.06 4.53
N GLU A 201 -8.13 20.14 3.90
CA GLU A 201 -7.43 20.90 2.87
C GLU A 201 -7.24 22.34 3.38
N ILE A 202 -6.26 23.05 2.83
CA ILE A 202 -5.96 24.43 3.22
C ILE A 202 -6.57 25.36 2.16
N ASP A 203 -7.33 26.37 2.61
CA ASP A 203 -7.92 27.37 1.73
C ASP A 203 -6.92 28.47 1.35
N GLU A 204 -7.38 29.48 0.60
CA GLU A 204 -6.56 30.64 0.22
C GLU A 204 -6.16 31.51 1.43
N ASN A 205 -6.95 31.49 2.51
CA ASN A 205 -6.68 32.22 3.75
C ASN A 205 -5.68 31.49 4.67
N GLY A 206 -5.38 30.22 4.37
CA GLY A 206 -4.50 29.36 5.14
C GLY A 206 -5.18 28.62 6.29
N GLU A 207 -6.52 28.54 6.29
CA GLU A 207 -7.34 27.83 7.25
C GLU A 207 -7.71 26.43 6.74
N PHE A 208 -7.90 25.49 7.68
CA PHE A 208 -8.31 24.14 7.34
C PHE A 208 -9.82 24.06 7.08
N PHE A 209 -10.19 23.44 5.96
CA PHE A 209 -11.56 23.04 5.67
C PHE A 209 -11.64 21.54 5.36
N ILE A 210 -12.84 20.97 5.46
CA ILE A 210 -13.04 19.53 5.23
C ILE A 210 -12.89 19.21 3.74
N SER A 211 -12.04 18.24 3.42
CA SER A 211 -11.85 17.77 2.06
C SER A 211 -13.12 17.15 1.48
N ASN A 212 -13.48 17.51 0.26
CA ASN A 212 -14.57 16.88 -0.47
C ASN A 212 -14.27 15.41 -0.83
N TYR A 213 -12.99 15.04 -0.97
CA TYR A 213 -12.59 13.67 -1.30
C TYR A 213 -12.59 12.73 -0.09
N TYR A 214 -12.37 13.28 1.11
CA TYR A 214 -12.24 12.54 2.35
C TYR A 214 -13.09 13.18 3.46
N PRO A 215 -14.42 13.23 3.30
CA PRO A 215 -15.30 13.89 4.25
C PRO A 215 -15.49 13.06 5.53
N ALA A 216 -15.95 13.74 6.58
CA ALA A 216 -16.42 13.09 7.80
C ALA A 216 -17.82 12.50 7.59
N CYS A 217 -17.92 11.17 7.66
CA CYS A 217 -19.18 10.49 7.42
C CYS A 217 -20.08 10.44 8.65
N THR A 218 -19.52 10.22 9.84
CA THR A 218 -20.31 10.06 11.07
C THR A 218 -20.49 11.41 11.78
N ASP A 219 -21.60 11.57 12.49
CA ASP A 219 -21.85 12.83 13.21
C ASP A 219 -20.84 13.06 14.34
N ALA A 220 -20.37 11.98 14.98
CA ALA A 220 -19.27 12.05 15.94
C ALA A 220 -17.96 12.57 15.31
N ASP A 221 -17.63 12.14 14.09
CA ASP A 221 -16.44 12.64 13.38
C ASP A 221 -16.59 14.13 13.04
N LYS A 222 -17.79 14.56 12.62
CA LYS A 222 -18.08 15.98 12.34
C LYS A 222 -17.95 16.83 13.59
N GLU A 223 -18.52 16.38 14.71
CA GLU A 223 -18.40 17.06 16.00
C GLU A 223 -16.93 17.18 16.44
N PHE A 224 -16.14 16.10 16.28
CA PHE A 224 -14.72 16.12 16.60
C PHE A 224 -13.96 17.15 15.76
N ILE A 225 -14.24 17.24 14.46
CA ILE A 225 -13.59 18.19 13.57
C ILE A 225 -14.02 19.62 13.89
N ASN A 226 -15.31 19.85 14.12
CA ASN A 226 -15.80 21.17 14.51
C ASN A 226 -15.12 21.65 15.79
N LYS A 227 -14.94 20.77 16.78
CA LYS A 227 -14.17 21.08 18.00
C LYS A 227 -12.69 21.36 17.73
N LEU A 228 -12.10 20.66 16.75
CA LEU A 228 -10.69 20.80 16.39
C LEU A 228 -10.41 22.14 15.68
N LEU A 229 -11.29 22.52 14.75
CA LEU A 229 -11.21 23.75 13.97
C LEU A 229 -11.63 24.97 14.82
N ASP A 230 -12.76 24.87 15.53
CA ASP A 230 -13.34 25.95 16.33
C ASP A 230 -13.41 25.60 17.83
N PRO A 231 -12.30 25.74 18.58
CA PRO A 231 -12.30 25.49 20.03
C PRO A 231 -13.22 26.47 20.80
N ALA A 232 -13.54 27.64 20.22
CA ALA A 232 -14.42 28.65 20.81
C ALA A 232 -15.92 28.27 20.81
N ALA A 233 -16.34 27.24 20.06
CA ALA A 233 -17.73 26.78 20.07
C ALA A 233 -18.14 26.11 21.40
N GLU A 234 -17.18 25.79 22.27
CA GLU A 234 -17.42 25.15 23.57
C GLU A 234 -17.54 26.17 24.73
N SER A 235 -17.05 27.41 24.58
CA SER A 235 -17.18 28.45 25.62
C SER A 235 -18.56 29.11 25.63
N THR A 236 -19.21 29.27 24.46
CA THR A 236 -20.54 29.91 24.36
C THR A 236 -21.69 29.02 24.85
N LYS A 237 -21.52 27.70 24.93
CA LYS A 237 -22.56 26.79 25.49
C LYS A 237 -22.58 26.73 27.02
N LYS A 238 -21.54 27.25 27.71
CA LYS A 238 -21.49 27.25 29.17
C LYS A 238 -22.09 28.50 29.83
N GLU A 239 -22.45 29.52 29.05
CA GLU A 239 -22.93 30.81 29.57
C GLU A 239 -24.46 31.00 29.55
N THR A 240 -25.25 30.00 29.15
CA THR A 240 -26.73 30.13 29.05
C THR A 240 -27.52 29.36 30.11
N PHE A 241 -26.95 29.15 31.31
CA PHE A 241 -27.74 28.76 32.49
C PHE A 241 -27.56 29.81 33.59
N CYS A 242 -28.50 30.76 33.63
CA CYS A 242 -28.85 31.56 34.81
C CYS A 242 -30.33 31.32 35.09
#